data_AF-A0A653Q6B0-F1
#
_entry.id   AF-A0A653Q6B0-F1
#
_cell.length_a   1.000
_cell.length_b   1.000
_cell.length_c   1.000
_cell.angle_alpha   90.00
_cell.angle_beta   90.00
_cell.angle_gamma   90.00
#
_symmetry.space_group_name_H-M   'P 1'
#
loop_
_entity.id
_entity.type
_entity.pdbx_description
1 polymer ?
#
loop_
_entity_poly.entity_id
_entity_poly.type
_entity_poly.pdbx_seq_one_letter_code
_entity_poly.pdbx_strand_id
1 'polypeptide(L)'
;MRVIAFALDTPRDRAVLDEFADAENVEVFWGDLLNYADVQRAVQDVDLILHVGAVVSPLADEHPELAQRVNTGSMQNIIRAVAALPDPGSVGVVGIGSVAETGDRTPPIHWGRIGDPIRVSQFDEYGQTKVVAEKLLVESSLPRWAWLRQTGIFHPGMLALRDPIMTHSTLGGVMEWVTAEDSARLLAGIAERELPEEFWGGIYNIGGGAQWRLTNWQLQTAISGALGVADVRRWYDRNWFATRNFHGHWYTDSDTLDQLVPFRRDTFDQALVRAVATLPGSVRAAGRVPGWIVKNLVMRPLTRMPRGTMHAISQRDESAIRAHFGSLAEWRAIGDWSTFTGPEPSRAPSYLDHGFDEEISPGDWDRADYVQAAGFRGGELVSPVVRSGRPREPLIWSCAFGHIFAGSPFLVLIGGHWCPECTRDSAGHERQAERNPFLAQLSAPRTSLPGPARR
;
A
#
# COMPACT_ATOMS: atom_id res chain seq x y z
N MET A 1 -23.94 19.40 1.64
CA MET A 1 -23.66 17.95 1.54
C MET A 1 -24.00 17.31 2.87
N ARG A 2 -24.90 16.31 2.90
CA ARG A 2 -25.15 15.45 4.07
C ARG A 2 -24.08 14.36 4.09
N VAL A 3 -23.47 14.12 5.24
CA VAL A 3 -22.47 13.06 5.45
C VAL A 3 -23.02 12.06 6.45
N ILE A 4 -22.99 10.78 6.09
CA ILE A 4 -23.33 9.69 7.00
C ILE A 4 -22.03 8.99 7.41
N ALA A 5 -21.64 9.15 8.67
CA ALA A 5 -20.51 8.44 9.26
C ALA A 5 -20.98 7.07 9.74
N PHE A 6 -20.61 6.01 9.02
CA PHE A 6 -20.84 4.63 9.47
C PHE A 6 -19.72 4.20 10.42
N ALA A 7 -20.04 3.89 11.67
CA ALA A 7 -19.05 3.51 12.67
C ALA A 7 -19.56 2.42 13.62
N LEU A 8 -18.62 1.66 14.19
CA LEU A 8 -18.93 0.71 15.25
C LEU A 8 -19.39 1.46 16.51
N ASP A 9 -20.35 0.88 17.23
CA ASP A 9 -20.82 1.43 18.50
C ASP A 9 -19.86 1.06 19.65
N THR A 10 -18.69 1.71 19.67
CA THR A 10 -17.73 1.55 20.77
C THR A 10 -17.55 2.86 21.55
N PRO A 11 -17.15 2.80 22.83
CA PRO A 11 -16.86 4.01 23.60
C PRO A 11 -15.79 4.91 22.94
N ARG A 12 -14.83 4.30 22.23
CA ARG A 12 -13.78 5.04 21.51
C ARG A 12 -14.37 5.78 20.31
N ASP A 13 -15.17 5.10 19.50
CA ASP A 13 -15.76 5.69 18.29
C ASP A 13 -16.78 6.79 18.65
N ARG A 14 -17.56 6.59 19.72
CA ARG A 14 -18.42 7.64 20.29
C ARG A 14 -17.63 8.89 20.69
N ALA A 15 -16.56 8.73 21.46
CA ALA A 15 -15.74 9.86 21.88
C ALA A 15 -15.11 10.65 20.71
N VAL A 16 -14.80 9.98 19.58
CA VAL A 16 -14.30 10.66 18.37
C VAL A 16 -15.44 11.38 17.64
N LEU A 17 -16.58 10.71 17.46
CA LEU A 17 -17.69 11.27 16.68
C LEU A 17 -18.49 12.34 17.45
N ASP A 18 -18.37 12.38 18.78
CA ASP A 18 -18.90 13.46 19.62
C ASP A 18 -18.30 14.83 19.25
N GLU A 19 -17.10 14.89 18.64
CA GLU A 19 -16.52 16.14 18.11
C GLU A 19 -17.41 16.78 17.03
N PHE A 20 -18.25 15.97 16.37
CA PHE A 20 -19.16 16.40 15.30
C PHE A 20 -20.63 16.45 15.75
N ALA A 21 -20.92 16.35 17.04
CA ALA A 21 -22.30 16.30 17.55
C ALA A 21 -23.13 17.56 17.19
N ASP A 22 -22.48 18.71 17.10
CA ASP A 22 -23.12 19.98 16.74
C ASP A 22 -23.14 20.26 15.22
N ALA A 23 -22.58 19.35 14.40
CA ALA A 23 -22.55 19.52 12.95
C ALA A 23 -23.89 19.12 12.32
N GLU A 24 -24.67 20.12 11.89
CA GLU A 24 -26.02 19.92 11.31
C GLU A 24 -26.06 19.02 10.07
N ASN A 25 -24.93 18.84 9.38
CA ASN A 25 -24.83 18.08 8.15
C ASN A 25 -24.16 16.70 8.31
N VAL A 26 -23.82 16.29 9.54
CA VAL A 26 -23.23 14.98 9.85
C VAL A 26 -24.24 14.14 10.62
N GLU A 27 -24.53 12.96 10.11
CA GLU A 27 -25.32 11.94 10.78
C GLU A 27 -24.43 10.74 11.09
N VAL A 28 -24.60 10.14 12.25
CA VAL A 28 -23.87 8.92 12.61
C VAL A 28 -24.78 7.71 12.50
N PHE A 29 -24.37 6.76 11.67
CA PHE A 29 -24.98 5.43 11.59
C PHE A 29 -24.12 4.45 12.40
N TRP A 30 -24.61 4.06 13.58
CA TRP A 30 -23.96 3.05 14.41
C TRP A 30 -24.29 1.64 13.90
N GLY A 31 -23.28 0.91 13.42
CA GLY A 31 -23.46 -0.42 12.84
C GLY A 31 -22.14 -1.17 12.62
N ASP A 32 -22.22 -2.41 12.16
CA ASP A 32 -21.05 -3.22 11.83
C ASP A 32 -20.99 -3.51 10.32
N LEU A 33 -19.86 -3.23 9.68
CA LEU A 33 -19.64 -3.53 8.25
C LEU A 33 -19.68 -5.03 7.95
N LEU A 34 -19.53 -5.90 8.95
CA LEU A 34 -19.71 -7.34 8.84
C LEU A 34 -21.18 -7.78 8.93
N ASN A 35 -22.06 -6.91 9.42
CA ASN A 35 -23.49 -7.14 9.44
C ASN A 35 -24.13 -6.62 8.15
N TYR A 36 -24.50 -7.55 7.26
CA TYR A 36 -25.14 -7.19 6.00
C TYR A 36 -26.42 -6.35 6.15
N ALA A 37 -27.23 -6.57 7.20
CA ALA A 37 -28.45 -5.81 7.40
C ALA A 37 -28.17 -4.34 7.81
N ASP A 38 -27.06 -4.09 8.49
CA ASP A 38 -26.63 -2.74 8.83
C ASP A 38 -26.14 -2.01 7.57
N VAL A 39 -25.29 -2.67 6.78
CA VAL A 39 -24.80 -2.14 5.51
C VAL A 39 -25.96 -1.90 4.54
N GLN A 40 -26.89 -2.84 4.41
CA GLN A 40 -28.05 -2.71 3.53
C GLN A 40 -28.91 -1.49 3.87
N ARG A 41 -29.13 -1.21 5.16
CA ARG A 41 -29.87 0.00 5.58
C ARG A 41 -29.07 1.27 5.30
N ALA A 42 -27.77 1.26 5.56
CA ALA A 42 -26.92 2.43 5.38
C ALA A 42 -26.77 2.86 3.91
N VAL A 43 -26.84 1.94 2.94
CA VAL A 43 -26.70 2.27 1.52
C VAL A 43 -27.97 2.83 0.86
N GLN A 44 -29.14 2.79 1.53
CA GLN A 44 -30.42 3.18 0.91
C GLN A 44 -30.52 4.69 0.62
N ASP A 45 -29.88 5.52 1.44
CA ASP A 45 -30.05 6.98 1.44
C ASP A 45 -28.76 7.73 1.08
N VAL A 46 -27.90 7.12 0.25
CA VAL A 46 -26.61 7.70 -0.18
C VAL A 46 -26.41 7.58 -1.68
N ASP A 47 -25.77 8.57 -2.29
CA ASP A 47 -25.38 8.54 -3.71
C ASP A 47 -23.90 8.14 -3.92
N LEU A 48 -23.14 8.07 -2.82
CA LEU A 48 -21.70 7.81 -2.83
C LEU A 48 -21.26 7.16 -1.51
N ILE A 49 -20.44 6.11 -1.62
CA ILE A 49 -19.77 5.44 -0.52
C ILE A 49 -18.27 5.66 -0.64
N LEU A 50 -17.66 6.24 0.40
CA LEU A 50 -16.21 6.35 0.55
C LEU A 50 -15.75 5.30 1.57
N HIS A 51 -15.31 4.14 1.11
CA HIS A 51 -14.96 3.02 2.00
C HIS A 51 -13.53 3.13 2.53
N VAL A 52 -13.39 3.84 3.65
CA VAL A 52 -12.11 4.04 4.36
C VAL A 52 -11.87 3.03 5.50
N GLY A 53 -12.89 2.25 5.89
CA GLY A 53 -12.82 1.35 7.03
C GLY A 53 -11.95 0.13 6.77
N ALA A 54 -10.94 -0.10 7.63
CA ALA A 54 -10.09 -1.29 7.58
C ALA A 54 -9.38 -1.55 8.92
N VAL A 55 -9.01 -2.80 9.14
CA VAL A 55 -7.95 -3.21 10.07
C VAL A 55 -6.62 -3.02 9.35
N VAL A 56 -5.74 -2.17 9.89
CA VAL A 56 -4.45 -1.79 9.30
C VAL A 56 -3.28 -2.34 10.11
N SER A 57 -2.10 -2.42 9.51
CA SER A 57 -0.86 -2.75 10.24
C SER A 57 -0.57 -1.72 11.34
N PRO A 58 -0.01 -2.14 12.49
CA PRO A 58 0.46 -3.49 12.81
C PRO A 58 -0.64 -4.48 13.23
N LEU A 59 -1.85 -4.01 13.57
CA LEU A 59 -2.93 -4.85 14.10
C LEU A 59 -3.34 -5.94 13.11
N ALA A 60 -3.34 -5.63 11.81
CA ALA A 60 -3.64 -6.61 10.77
C ALA A 60 -2.67 -7.78 10.76
N ASP A 61 -1.38 -7.51 10.95
CA ASP A 61 -0.32 -8.53 10.91
C ASP A 61 -0.27 -9.33 12.22
N GLU A 62 -0.73 -8.74 13.33
CA GLU A 62 -0.91 -9.43 14.62
C GLU A 62 -2.16 -10.31 14.64
N HIS A 63 -3.22 -9.91 13.95
CA HIS A 63 -4.51 -10.59 13.90
C HIS A 63 -4.99 -10.81 12.46
N PRO A 64 -4.31 -11.67 11.69
CA PRO A 64 -4.57 -11.81 10.26
C PRO A 64 -5.99 -12.28 9.93
N GLU A 65 -6.54 -13.19 10.74
CA GLU A 65 -7.93 -13.65 10.59
C GLU A 65 -8.95 -12.52 10.78
N LEU A 66 -8.69 -11.60 11.71
CA LEU A 66 -9.54 -10.42 11.91
C LEU A 66 -9.44 -9.48 10.70
N ALA A 67 -8.23 -9.22 10.21
CA ALA A 67 -8.02 -8.39 9.04
C ALA A 67 -8.73 -8.95 7.81
N GLN A 68 -8.58 -10.25 7.53
CA GLN A 68 -9.29 -10.92 6.44
C GLN A 68 -10.80 -10.81 6.58
N ARG A 69 -11.34 -11.09 7.76
CA ARG A 69 -12.78 -10.98 8.00
C ARG A 69 -13.28 -9.57 7.75
N VAL A 70 -12.66 -8.55 8.37
CA VAL A 70 -13.13 -7.16 8.30
C VAL A 70 -12.90 -6.55 6.92
N ASN A 71 -11.68 -6.59 6.41
CA ASN A 71 -11.30 -5.84 5.21
C ASN A 71 -11.95 -6.44 3.96
N THR A 72 -11.98 -7.77 3.85
CA THR A 72 -12.63 -8.47 2.73
C THR A 72 -14.15 -8.49 2.91
N GLY A 73 -14.63 -8.83 4.12
CA GLY A 73 -16.06 -8.95 4.39
C GLY A 73 -16.84 -7.64 4.28
N SER A 74 -16.24 -6.52 4.69
CA SER A 74 -16.84 -5.19 4.50
C SER A 74 -17.07 -4.86 3.03
N MET A 75 -16.06 -5.09 2.18
CA MET A 75 -16.18 -4.86 0.74
C MET A 75 -17.24 -5.77 0.10
N GLN A 76 -17.29 -7.06 0.47
CA GLN A 76 -18.32 -7.99 0.02
C GLN A 76 -19.73 -7.51 0.38
N ASN A 77 -19.93 -7.05 1.62
CA ASN A 77 -21.24 -6.57 2.07
C ASN A 77 -21.65 -5.28 1.35
N ILE A 78 -20.73 -4.32 1.16
CA ILE A 78 -20.99 -3.09 0.41
C ILE A 78 -21.39 -3.42 -1.03
N ILE A 79 -20.61 -4.25 -1.73
CA ILE A 79 -20.90 -4.66 -3.11
C ILE A 79 -22.28 -5.30 -3.20
N ARG A 80 -22.57 -6.25 -2.30
CA ARG A 80 -23.84 -6.96 -2.26
C ARG A 80 -25.02 -6.02 -2.00
N ALA A 81 -24.84 -5.06 -1.09
CA ALA A 81 -25.89 -4.13 -0.70
C ALA A 81 -26.21 -3.15 -1.84
N VAL A 82 -25.19 -2.58 -2.49
CA VAL A 82 -25.36 -1.68 -3.64
C VAL A 82 -25.95 -2.42 -4.84
N ALA A 83 -25.47 -3.63 -5.14
CA ALA A 83 -26.01 -4.46 -6.23
C ALA A 83 -27.49 -4.86 -6.01
N ALA A 84 -27.96 -4.86 -4.76
CA ALA A 84 -29.35 -5.17 -4.42
C ALA A 84 -30.29 -3.96 -4.49
N LEU A 85 -29.78 -2.75 -4.77
CA LEU A 85 -30.61 -1.57 -4.98
C LEU A 85 -31.42 -1.70 -6.27
N PRO A 86 -32.60 -1.06 -6.37
CA PRO A 86 -33.36 -1.02 -7.62
C PRO A 86 -32.59 -0.43 -8.80
N ASP A 87 -31.71 0.53 -8.53
CA ASP A 87 -30.75 1.09 -9.47
C ASP A 87 -29.34 1.13 -8.83
N PRO A 88 -28.50 0.10 -9.03
CA PRO A 88 -27.13 0.10 -8.51
C PRO A 88 -26.25 1.23 -9.06
N GLY A 89 -26.63 1.84 -10.19
CA GLY A 89 -25.92 2.97 -10.78
C GLY A 89 -26.16 4.29 -10.05
N SER A 90 -27.15 4.36 -9.16
CA SER A 90 -27.40 5.56 -8.36
C SER A 90 -26.33 5.79 -7.29
N VAL A 91 -25.56 4.75 -6.92
CA VAL A 91 -24.54 4.81 -5.86
C VAL A 91 -23.14 4.56 -6.40
N GLY A 92 -22.25 5.54 -6.24
CA GLY A 92 -20.82 5.35 -6.50
C GLY A 92 -20.12 4.64 -5.33
N VAL A 93 -19.23 3.70 -5.61
CA VAL A 93 -18.41 3.03 -4.57
C VAL A 93 -16.92 3.33 -4.77
N VAL A 94 -16.32 4.09 -3.86
CA VAL A 94 -14.88 4.36 -3.87
C VAL A 94 -14.21 3.55 -2.78
N GLY A 95 -13.39 2.57 -3.17
CA GLY A 95 -12.60 1.74 -2.26
C GLY A 95 -11.18 2.27 -2.09
N ILE A 96 -10.63 2.13 -0.89
CA ILE A 96 -9.24 2.52 -0.57
C ILE A 96 -8.36 1.28 -0.47
N GLY A 97 -7.38 1.19 -1.36
CA GLY A 97 -6.30 0.20 -1.40
C GLY A 97 -5.06 0.65 -0.66
N SER A 98 -3.90 0.10 -1.04
CA SER A 98 -2.62 0.50 -0.46
C SER A 98 -1.43 0.22 -1.37
N VAL A 99 -0.38 1.03 -1.25
CA VAL A 99 0.97 0.71 -1.77
C VAL A 99 1.50 -0.63 -1.23
N ALA A 100 0.97 -1.15 -0.12
CA ALA A 100 1.29 -2.49 0.37
C ALA A 100 0.97 -3.61 -0.65
N GLU A 101 0.02 -3.39 -1.56
CA GLU A 101 -0.37 -4.34 -2.60
C GLU A 101 0.77 -4.63 -3.59
N THR A 102 1.62 -3.65 -3.88
CA THR A 102 2.78 -3.79 -4.79
C THR A 102 4.06 -4.19 -4.05
N GLY A 103 4.08 -4.08 -2.72
CA GLY A 103 5.16 -4.52 -1.86
C GLY A 103 6.50 -3.82 -2.10
N ASP A 104 7.58 -4.54 -1.83
CA ASP A 104 8.94 -3.98 -1.86
C ASP A 104 9.43 -3.63 -3.28
N ARG A 105 9.97 -2.42 -3.42
CA ARG A 105 10.59 -1.86 -4.63
C ARG A 105 11.86 -1.09 -4.25
N THR A 106 12.86 -1.77 -3.70
CA THR A 106 14.18 -1.16 -3.46
C THR A 106 14.84 -0.70 -4.77
N PRO A 107 15.59 0.42 -4.78
CA PRO A 107 16.39 0.83 -5.93
C PRO A 107 17.26 -0.31 -6.51
N PRO A 108 17.42 -0.40 -7.84
CA PRO A 108 17.06 0.61 -8.85
C PRO A 108 15.63 0.49 -9.42
N ILE A 109 14.80 -0.42 -8.91
CA ILE A 109 13.44 -0.69 -9.42
C ILE A 109 12.34 0.08 -8.65
N HIS A 110 12.69 1.24 -8.10
CA HIS A 110 11.89 1.98 -7.13
C HIS A 110 10.81 2.88 -7.74
N TRP A 111 10.71 2.92 -9.06
CA TRP A 111 9.59 3.54 -9.77
C TRP A 111 8.51 2.50 -10.02
N GLY A 112 7.26 2.89 -9.81
CA GLY A 112 6.12 2.06 -10.18
C GLY A 112 4.89 2.85 -10.62
N ARG A 113 3.89 2.13 -11.11
CA ARG A 113 2.60 2.66 -11.60
C ARG A 113 1.49 1.61 -11.49
N ILE A 114 0.25 2.03 -11.70
CA ILE A 114 -0.88 1.12 -11.93
C ILE A 114 -0.54 0.18 -13.10
N GLY A 115 -0.96 -1.07 -12.98
CA GLY A 115 -0.59 -2.15 -13.91
C GLY A 115 0.67 -2.94 -13.49
N ASP A 116 1.54 -2.38 -12.65
CA ASP A 116 2.73 -3.09 -12.16
C ASP A 116 2.38 -4.32 -11.29
N PRO A 117 3.31 -5.28 -11.14
CA PRO A 117 3.01 -6.53 -10.45
C PRO A 117 2.55 -6.34 -9.01
N ILE A 118 1.39 -6.91 -8.69
CA ILE A 118 0.90 -7.07 -7.31
C ILE A 118 1.74 -8.15 -6.61
N ARG A 119 2.50 -7.73 -5.59
CA ARG A 119 3.55 -8.52 -4.94
C ARG A 119 3.74 -8.10 -3.48
N VAL A 120 2.76 -8.39 -2.65
CA VAL A 120 2.74 -8.06 -1.21
C VAL A 120 3.98 -8.61 -0.50
N SER A 121 4.53 -7.86 0.46
CA SER A 121 5.68 -8.32 1.26
C SER A 121 5.29 -9.53 2.13
N GLN A 122 6.27 -10.37 2.48
CA GLN A 122 6.05 -11.45 3.45
C GLN A 122 5.64 -10.86 4.80
N PHE A 123 4.67 -11.51 5.45
CA PHE A 123 4.07 -11.12 6.72
C PHE A 123 3.26 -9.81 6.70
N ASP A 124 2.92 -9.28 5.52
CA ASP A 124 2.06 -8.10 5.36
C ASP A 124 0.63 -8.58 5.01
N GLU A 125 -0.13 -8.91 6.05
CA GLU A 125 -1.51 -9.39 5.87
C GLU A 125 -2.42 -8.25 5.42
N TYR A 126 -2.15 -7.04 5.90
CA TYR A 126 -2.88 -5.84 5.46
C TYR A 126 -2.88 -5.72 3.94
N GLY A 127 -1.70 -5.80 3.30
CA GLY A 127 -1.57 -5.79 1.84
C GLY A 127 -2.37 -6.91 1.17
N GLN A 128 -2.33 -8.14 1.70
CA GLN A 128 -3.10 -9.27 1.16
C GLN A 128 -4.61 -9.01 1.17
N THR A 129 -5.13 -8.45 2.26
CA THR A 129 -6.57 -8.13 2.33
C THR A 129 -6.98 -7.03 1.35
N LYS A 130 -6.10 -6.06 1.07
CA LYS A 130 -6.36 -5.01 0.08
C LYS A 130 -6.36 -5.55 -1.35
N VAL A 131 -5.44 -6.46 -1.69
CA VAL A 131 -5.44 -7.17 -2.98
C VAL A 131 -6.78 -7.89 -3.20
N VAL A 132 -7.27 -8.60 -2.18
CA VAL A 132 -8.56 -9.31 -2.28
C VAL A 132 -9.73 -8.34 -2.42
N ALA A 133 -9.76 -7.28 -1.62
CA ALA A 133 -10.82 -6.27 -1.67
C ALA A 133 -10.84 -5.50 -3.01
N GLU A 134 -9.67 -5.17 -3.58
CA GLU A 134 -9.55 -4.56 -4.91
C GLU A 134 -10.17 -5.47 -5.96
N LYS A 135 -9.75 -6.75 -5.97
CA LYS A 135 -10.30 -7.74 -6.91
C LYS A 135 -11.81 -7.86 -6.81
N LEU A 136 -12.36 -7.88 -5.59
CA LEU A 136 -13.80 -7.96 -5.37
C LEU A 136 -14.55 -6.78 -5.99
N LEU A 137 -14.07 -5.54 -5.79
CA LEU A 137 -14.73 -4.35 -6.33
C LEU A 137 -14.60 -4.28 -7.84
N VAL A 138 -13.40 -4.52 -8.38
CA VAL A 138 -13.13 -4.49 -9.83
C VAL A 138 -14.00 -5.49 -10.59
N GLU A 139 -14.23 -6.67 -10.01
CA GLU A 139 -15.02 -7.77 -10.62
C GLU A 139 -16.52 -7.73 -10.20
N SER A 140 -16.96 -6.71 -9.46
CA SER A 140 -18.30 -6.66 -8.85
C SER A 140 -19.47 -6.42 -9.81
N SER A 141 -19.20 -6.07 -11.06
CA SER A 141 -20.17 -5.58 -12.07
C SER A 141 -20.93 -4.30 -11.69
N LEU A 142 -20.59 -3.63 -10.58
CA LEU A 142 -21.19 -2.35 -10.22
C LEU A 142 -20.92 -1.30 -11.32
N PRO A 143 -21.91 -0.46 -11.70
CA PRO A 143 -21.73 0.51 -12.78
C PRO A 143 -20.78 1.66 -12.43
N ARG A 144 -20.74 2.07 -11.15
CA ARG A 144 -19.96 3.22 -10.68
C ARG A 144 -19.08 2.84 -9.49
N TRP A 145 -17.80 2.66 -9.74
CA TRP A 145 -16.82 2.43 -8.69
C TRP A 145 -15.46 3.05 -9.03
N ALA A 146 -14.60 3.25 -8.04
CA ALA A 146 -13.19 3.55 -8.25
C ALA A 146 -12.36 2.92 -7.13
N TRP A 147 -11.10 2.56 -7.41
CA TRP A 147 -10.18 2.04 -6.41
C TRP A 147 -8.94 2.91 -6.29
N LEU A 148 -8.63 3.38 -5.09
CA LEU A 148 -7.54 4.33 -4.84
C LEU A 148 -6.47 3.66 -3.98
N ARG A 149 -5.33 3.30 -4.56
CA ARG A 149 -4.18 2.72 -3.86
C ARG A 149 -3.48 3.79 -3.03
N GLN A 150 -3.78 3.83 -1.74
CA GLN A 150 -3.24 4.80 -0.81
C GLN A 150 -1.75 4.57 -0.54
N THR A 151 -0.91 5.58 -0.78
CA THR A 151 0.48 5.55 -0.34
C THR A 151 0.62 5.82 1.17
N GLY A 152 1.86 5.78 1.69
CA GLY A 152 2.16 6.14 3.08
C GLY A 152 1.61 7.51 3.46
N ILE A 153 0.85 7.54 4.56
CA ILE A 153 0.25 8.78 5.08
C ILE A 153 1.18 9.40 6.13
N PHE A 154 1.60 10.63 5.88
CA PHE A 154 2.34 11.45 6.83
C PHE A 154 1.35 12.15 7.77
N HIS A 155 1.44 11.84 9.07
CA HIS A 155 0.62 12.45 10.11
C HIS A 155 1.38 12.45 11.45
N PRO A 156 0.98 13.29 12.44
CA PRO A 156 1.74 13.44 13.67
C PRO A 156 1.93 12.15 14.49
N GLY A 157 0.94 11.25 14.45
CA GLY A 157 0.99 9.96 15.15
C GLY A 157 2.17 9.08 14.71
N MET A 158 2.60 9.20 13.45
CA MET A 158 3.77 8.48 12.93
C MET A 158 5.05 8.83 13.71
N LEU A 159 5.24 10.09 14.11
CA LEU A 159 6.44 10.54 14.82
C LEU A 159 6.50 9.98 16.26
N ALA A 160 5.34 9.62 16.82
CA ALA A 160 5.20 9.05 18.15
C ALA A 160 5.20 7.50 18.16
N LEU A 161 5.17 6.85 16.99
CA LEU A 161 5.09 5.39 16.88
C LEU A 161 6.25 4.70 17.61
N ARG A 162 5.93 3.66 18.38
CA ARG A 162 6.89 2.81 19.10
C ARG A 162 6.52 1.35 18.86
N ASP A 163 6.73 0.91 17.63
CA ASP A 163 6.45 -0.47 17.19
C ASP A 163 7.68 -1.06 16.46
N PRO A 164 7.94 -2.38 16.54
CA PRO A 164 9.08 -3.01 15.87
C PRO A 164 9.12 -2.81 14.35
N ILE A 165 7.97 -2.54 13.71
CA ILE A 165 7.84 -2.22 12.28
C ILE A 165 8.74 -1.06 11.83
N MET A 166 9.13 -0.16 12.75
CA MET A 166 10.05 0.95 12.46
C MET A 166 11.39 0.49 11.87
N THR A 167 11.79 -0.76 12.12
CA THR A 167 13.03 -1.34 11.58
C THR A 167 12.81 -2.24 10.37
N HIS A 168 11.56 -2.39 9.92
CA HIS A 168 11.24 -3.05 8.65
C HIS A 168 11.50 -2.11 7.47
N SER A 169 11.24 -0.81 7.65
CA SER A 169 11.56 0.19 6.62
C SER A 169 13.05 0.17 6.29
N THR A 170 13.37 -0.24 5.07
CA THR A 170 14.75 -0.40 4.63
C THR A 170 15.38 0.99 4.47
N LEU A 171 16.62 1.19 4.93
CA LEU A 171 17.26 2.51 4.85
C LEU A 171 17.38 3.02 3.40
N GLY A 172 17.60 2.11 2.45
CA GLY A 172 17.70 2.39 1.02
C GLY A 172 16.36 2.43 0.28
N GLY A 173 15.26 2.01 0.91
CA GLY A 173 13.93 2.03 0.31
C GLY A 173 13.41 3.45 0.10
N VAL A 174 12.38 3.57 -0.73
CA VAL A 174 11.76 4.85 -1.05
C VAL A 174 10.25 4.77 -0.87
N MET A 175 9.63 5.94 -0.70
CA MET A 175 8.19 6.07 -0.73
C MET A 175 7.84 7.48 -1.18
N GLU A 176 6.87 7.60 -2.08
CA GLU A 176 6.17 8.86 -2.30
C GLU A 176 5.08 8.98 -1.24
N TRP A 177 5.18 9.93 -0.34
CA TRP A 177 4.23 10.12 0.76
C TRP A 177 3.09 11.07 0.39
N VAL A 178 2.09 11.18 1.26
CA VAL A 178 1.03 12.20 1.20
C VAL A 178 0.60 12.55 2.62
N THR A 179 0.09 13.75 2.89
CA THR A 179 -0.46 14.06 4.22
C THR A 179 -1.83 13.43 4.45
N ALA A 180 -2.20 13.25 5.72
CA ALA A 180 -3.56 12.89 6.08
C ALA A 180 -4.57 13.94 5.59
N GLU A 181 -4.17 15.23 5.64
CA GLU A 181 -5.00 16.35 5.22
C GLU A 181 -5.19 16.40 3.69
N ASP A 182 -4.17 16.09 2.88
CA ASP A 182 -4.31 15.97 1.42
C ASP A 182 -5.18 14.75 1.06
N SER A 183 -4.99 13.62 1.76
CA SER A 183 -5.84 12.43 1.57
C SER A 183 -7.31 12.72 1.93
N ALA A 184 -7.57 13.47 3.01
CA ALA A 184 -8.91 13.90 3.39
C ALA A 184 -9.50 14.88 2.37
N ARG A 185 -8.69 15.81 1.83
CA ARG A 185 -9.11 16.73 0.75
C ARG A 185 -9.51 15.98 -0.51
N LEU A 186 -8.81 14.90 -0.86
CA LEU A 186 -9.18 14.05 -1.99
C LEU A 186 -10.58 13.47 -1.78
N LEU A 187 -10.84 12.86 -0.62
CA LEU A 187 -12.14 12.27 -0.29
C LEU A 187 -13.27 13.30 -0.29
N ALA A 188 -13.04 14.47 0.31
CA ALA A 188 -13.99 15.57 0.26
C ALA A 188 -14.24 16.05 -1.19
N GLY A 189 -13.17 16.18 -1.98
CA GLY A 189 -13.26 16.56 -3.40
C GLY A 189 -14.04 15.56 -4.25
N ILE A 190 -13.93 14.26 -3.97
CA ILE A 190 -14.73 13.20 -4.61
C ILE A 190 -16.21 13.34 -4.23
N ALA A 191 -16.52 13.72 -2.99
CA ALA A 191 -17.90 13.85 -2.51
C ALA A 191 -18.60 15.15 -2.94
N GLU A 192 -17.85 16.23 -3.13
CA GLU A 192 -18.40 17.56 -3.42
C GLU A 192 -18.51 17.88 -4.92
N ARG A 193 -17.88 17.09 -5.79
CA ARG A 193 -17.76 17.39 -7.22
C ARG A 193 -18.47 16.35 -8.08
N GLU A 194 -18.99 16.80 -9.20
CA GLU A 194 -19.32 15.90 -10.29
C GLU A 194 -18.00 15.43 -10.93
N LEU A 195 -17.74 14.13 -10.82
CA LEU A 195 -16.52 13.52 -11.32
C LEU A 195 -16.68 13.16 -12.80
N PRO A 196 -15.63 13.35 -13.62
CA PRO A 196 -15.67 12.96 -15.03
C PRO A 196 -15.88 11.45 -15.17
N GLU A 197 -16.50 11.02 -16.27
CA GLU A 197 -16.77 9.59 -16.52
C GLU A 197 -15.50 8.73 -16.44
N GLU A 198 -14.36 9.27 -16.86
CA GLU A 198 -13.06 8.59 -16.82
C GLU A 198 -12.60 8.20 -15.41
N PHE A 199 -13.06 8.89 -14.35
CA PHE A 199 -12.77 8.51 -12.97
C PHE A 199 -13.39 7.15 -12.64
N TRP A 200 -14.60 6.90 -13.13
CA TRP A 200 -15.36 5.70 -12.79
C TRP A 200 -14.84 4.46 -13.55
N GLY A 201 -14.81 3.34 -12.86
CA GLY A 201 -14.18 2.10 -13.30
C GLY A 201 -12.65 2.13 -13.29
N GLY A 202 -12.03 3.17 -12.70
CA GLY A 202 -10.59 3.36 -12.68
C GLY A 202 -9.90 2.84 -11.41
N ILE A 203 -8.59 2.62 -11.54
CA ILE A 203 -7.66 2.32 -10.43
C ILE A 203 -6.59 3.42 -10.43
N TYR A 204 -6.34 4.04 -9.28
CA TYR A 204 -5.45 5.20 -9.19
C TYR A 204 -4.51 5.11 -8.00
N ASN A 205 -3.29 5.62 -8.13
CA ASN A 205 -2.39 5.80 -7.00
C ASN A 205 -2.66 7.15 -6.31
N ILE A 206 -2.83 7.15 -4.99
CA ILE A 206 -2.80 8.37 -4.19
C ILE A 206 -1.34 8.64 -3.82
N GLY A 207 -0.81 9.77 -4.25
CA GLY A 207 0.53 10.23 -3.89
C GLY A 207 0.60 11.75 -3.76
N GLY A 208 1.56 12.26 -2.98
CA GLY A 208 1.79 13.70 -2.80
C GLY A 208 2.58 14.36 -3.94
N GLY A 209 2.98 13.60 -4.96
CA GLY A 209 3.75 14.08 -6.10
C GLY A 209 5.24 14.22 -5.81
N ALA A 210 5.97 14.83 -6.76
CA ALA A 210 7.43 14.82 -6.80
C ALA A 210 8.14 15.32 -5.53
N GLN A 211 7.53 16.28 -4.82
CA GLN A 211 8.08 16.84 -3.57
C GLN A 211 8.00 15.88 -2.37
N TRP A 212 7.16 14.86 -2.46
CA TRP A 212 6.99 13.84 -1.41
C TRP A 212 7.75 12.54 -1.71
N ARG A 213 8.53 12.50 -2.80
CA ARG A 213 9.40 11.37 -3.17
C ARG A 213 10.66 11.39 -2.31
N LEU A 214 10.62 10.65 -1.20
CA LEU A 214 11.70 10.57 -0.21
C LEU A 214 12.28 9.16 -0.18
N THR A 215 13.57 9.06 0.15
CA THR A 215 14.12 7.81 0.69
C THR A 215 13.72 7.67 2.15
N ASN A 216 13.65 6.44 2.65
CA ASN A 216 13.39 6.17 4.07
C ASN A 216 14.48 6.81 4.95
N TRP A 217 15.72 6.88 4.46
CA TRP A 217 16.81 7.61 5.12
C TRP A 217 16.56 9.12 5.19
N GLN A 218 16.10 9.76 4.10
CA GLN A 218 15.75 11.19 4.09
C GLN A 218 14.61 11.49 5.07
N LEU A 219 13.55 10.67 5.07
CA LEU A 219 12.45 10.82 6.01
C LEU A 219 12.92 10.68 7.47
N GLN A 220 13.68 9.62 7.77
CA GLN A 220 14.15 9.34 9.12
C GLN A 220 15.06 10.45 9.65
N THR A 221 15.99 10.95 8.82
CA THR A 221 16.90 12.03 9.20
C THR A 221 16.18 13.36 9.36
N ALA A 222 15.23 13.68 8.50
CA ALA A 222 14.40 14.88 8.62
C ALA A 222 13.56 14.88 9.91
N ILE A 223 12.84 13.79 10.19
CA ILE A 223 12.05 13.65 11.43
C ILE A 223 12.96 13.77 12.65
N SER A 224 14.08 13.03 12.68
CA SER A 224 14.99 13.03 13.82
C SER A 224 15.60 14.41 14.05
N GLY A 225 16.01 15.10 12.98
CA GLY A 225 16.52 16.46 13.03
C GLY A 225 15.49 17.45 13.57
N ALA A 226 14.22 17.33 13.15
CA ALA A 226 13.13 18.16 13.66
C ALA A 226 12.81 17.91 15.15
N LEU A 227 13.17 16.74 15.69
CA LEU A 227 13.12 16.41 17.12
C LEU A 227 14.41 16.78 17.89
N GLY A 228 15.32 17.51 17.25
CA GLY A 228 16.58 17.98 17.83
C GLY A 228 17.71 16.95 17.86
N VAL A 229 17.57 15.83 17.16
CA VAL A 229 18.58 14.76 17.13
C VAL A 229 19.64 15.08 16.08
N ALA A 230 20.85 15.41 16.54
CA ALA A 230 21.96 15.77 15.63
C ALA A 230 22.43 14.60 14.75
N ASP A 231 22.35 13.36 15.24
CA ASP A 231 22.75 12.17 14.49
C ASP A 231 21.94 10.95 14.91
N VAL A 232 20.98 10.56 14.07
CA VAL A 232 20.09 9.42 14.30
C VAL A 232 20.83 8.08 14.39
N ARG A 233 22.05 7.98 13.81
CA ARG A 233 22.87 6.76 13.89
C ARG A 233 23.29 6.43 15.31
N ARG A 234 23.23 7.40 16.23
CA ARG A 234 23.48 7.17 17.67
C ARG A 234 22.37 6.40 18.35
N TRP A 235 21.17 6.35 17.78
CA TRP A 235 20.00 5.67 18.34
C TRP A 235 19.87 4.22 17.87
N TYR A 236 20.53 3.85 16.78
CA TYR A 236 20.35 2.55 16.14
C TYR A 236 21.70 1.90 15.81
N ASP A 237 21.71 0.57 15.65
CA ASP A 237 22.73 -0.10 14.84
C ASP A 237 22.18 -0.30 13.42
N ARG A 238 23.05 -0.19 12.42
CA ARG A 238 22.65 -0.31 11.02
C ARG A 238 21.99 -1.65 10.72
N ASN A 239 22.55 -2.73 11.26
CA ASN A 239 22.06 -4.09 11.08
C ASN A 239 20.74 -4.38 11.83
N TRP A 240 20.14 -3.39 12.49
CA TRP A 240 18.77 -3.52 12.99
C TRP A 240 17.74 -3.31 11.88
N PHE A 241 18.06 -2.57 10.83
CA PHE A 241 17.12 -2.29 9.74
C PHE A 241 17.13 -3.42 8.71
N ALA A 242 15.94 -3.84 8.27
CA ALA A 242 15.78 -4.75 7.16
C ALA A 242 16.41 -4.18 5.88
N THR A 243 16.75 -5.08 4.97
CA THR A 243 17.37 -4.75 3.67
C THR A 243 16.42 -4.94 2.49
N ARG A 244 15.26 -5.55 2.75
CA ARG A 244 14.19 -5.87 1.81
C ARG A 244 12.88 -6.14 2.58
N ASN A 245 11.81 -6.45 1.86
CA ASN A 245 10.52 -6.88 2.40
C ASN A 245 9.78 -5.79 3.19
N PHE A 246 9.79 -4.57 2.66
CA PHE A 246 8.94 -3.48 3.12
C PHE A 246 8.40 -2.72 1.92
N HIS A 247 7.11 -2.40 1.93
CA HIS A 247 6.46 -1.77 0.79
C HIS A 247 6.91 -0.32 0.58
N GLY A 248 6.84 0.15 -0.66
CA GLY A 248 7.08 1.54 -1.01
C GLY A 248 7.81 1.70 -2.33
N HIS A 249 7.35 2.69 -3.10
CA HIS A 249 7.98 3.15 -4.34
C HIS A 249 7.62 4.61 -4.60
N TRP A 250 8.23 5.20 -5.63
CA TRP A 250 7.77 6.44 -6.25
C TRP A 250 6.81 6.13 -7.39
N TYR A 251 5.93 7.07 -7.71
CA TYR A 251 4.93 6.88 -8.76
C TYR A 251 5.28 7.65 -10.02
N THR A 252 5.08 7.04 -11.18
CA THR A 252 5.09 7.77 -12.46
C THR A 252 3.70 8.29 -12.85
N ASP A 253 2.65 7.90 -12.14
CA ASP A 253 1.24 8.10 -12.52
C ASP A 253 0.34 8.65 -11.39
N SER A 254 0.88 8.97 -10.21
CA SER A 254 0.08 9.53 -9.11
C SER A 254 -0.51 10.90 -9.47
N ASP A 255 0.07 11.61 -10.44
CA ASP A 255 -0.40 12.90 -10.94
C ASP A 255 -1.77 12.81 -11.62
N THR A 256 -2.13 11.66 -12.18
CA THR A 256 -3.43 11.45 -12.86
C THR A 256 -4.60 11.70 -11.91
N LEU A 257 -4.54 11.19 -10.68
CA LEU A 257 -5.64 11.37 -9.72
C LEU A 257 -5.80 12.82 -9.26
N ASP A 258 -4.68 13.54 -9.09
CA ASP A 258 -4.70 14.96 -8.72
C ASP A 258 -5.19 15.84 -9.88
N GLN A 259 -4.99 15.45 -11.13
CA GLN A 259 -5.59 16.13 -12.28
C GLN A 259 -7.12 15.97 -12.31
N LEU A 260 -7.63 14.76 -12.00
CA LEU A 260 -9.07 14.47 -11.91
C LEU A 260 -9.73 15.16 -10.71
N VAL A 261 -9.09 15.10 -9.55
CA VAL A 261 -9.60 15.66 -8.30
C VAL A 261 -8.49 16.42 -7.58
N PRO A 262 -8.21 17.68 -7.95
CA PRO A 262 -7.15 18.45 -7.31
C PRO A 262 -7.25 18.47 -5.79
N PHE A 263 -6.27 17.85 -5.12
CA PHE A 263 -6.27 17.61 -3.67
C PHE A 263 -4.96 18.00 -3.00
N ARG A 264 -3.84 17.96 -3.73
CA ARG A 264 -2.50 18.21 -3.19
C ARG A 264 -2.31 19.68 -2.85
N ARG A 265 -1.91 19.95 -1.61
CA ARG A 265 -1.59 21.30 -1.13
C ARG A 265 -0.34 21.35 -0.27
N ASP A 266 -0.02 20.24 0.41
CA ASP A 266 1.04 20.24 1.39
C ASP A 266 2.41 19.96 0.78
N THR A 267 3.42 20.63 1.33
CA THR A 267 4.83 20.29 1.12
C THR A 267 5.36 19.51 2.34
N PHE A 268 6.38 18.67 2.14
CA PHE A 268 6.96 17.89 3.23
C PHE A 268 7.44 18.76 4.41
N ASP A 269 8.18 19.83 4.12
CA ASP A 269 8.74 20.70 5.17
C ASP A 269 7.65 21.37 6.01
N GLN A 270 6.59 21.89 5.36
CA GLN A 270 5.46 22.50 6.06
C GLN A 270 4.71 21.48 6.91
N ALA A 271 4.44 20.29 6.36
CA ALA A 271 3.78 19.21 7.07
C ALA A 271 4.60 18.74 8.28
N LEU A 272 5.92 18.61 8.15
CA LEU A 272 6.82 18.23 9.23
C LEU A 272 6.79 19.25 10.37
N VAL A 273 6.87 20.55 10.06
CA VAL A 273 6.78 21.62 11.07
C VAL A 273 5.46 21.54 11.83
N ARG A 274 4.33 21.41 11.12
CA ARG A 274 3.01 21.27 11.77
C ARG A 274 2.93 20.01 12.63
N ALA A 275 3.42 18.88 12.12
CA ALA A 275 3.40 17.61 12.85
C ALA A 275 4.18 17.70 14.16
N VAL A 276 5.40 18.24 14.13
CA VAL A 276 6.23 18.41 15.33
C VAL A 276 5.56 19.36 16.34
N ALA A 277 4.87 20.40 15.90
CA ALA A 277 4.18 21.34 16.80
C ALA A 277 3.08 20.66 17.65
N THR A 278 2.44 19.61 17.14
CA THR A 278 1.41 18.86 17.87
C THR A 278 1.96 17.84 18.87
N LEU A 279 3.26 17.50 18.79
CA LEU A 279 3.85 16.47 19.65
C LEU A 279 4.01 16.96 21.11
N PRO A 280 3.92 16.05 22.09
CA PRO A 280 4.24 16.36 23.48
C PRO A 280 5.65 16.96 23.63
N GLY A 281 5.82 17.88 24.57
CA GLY A 281 7.11 18.54 24.82
C GLY A 281 8.25 17.56 25.12
N SER A 282 7.95 16.41 25.74
CA SER A 282 8.90 15.33 25.98
C SER A 282 9.45 14.70 24.69
N VAL A 283 8.59 14.53 23.67
CA VAL A 283 8.99 13.98 22.36
C VAL A 283 9.77 15.02 21.56
N ARG A 284 9.35 16.29 21.57
CA ARG A 284 10.09 17.39 20.94
C ARG A 284 11.49 17.60 21.52
N ALA A 285 11.70 17.21 22.77
CA ALA A 285 12.98 17.30 23.46
C ALA A 285 13.84 16.03 23.33
N ALA A 286 13.48 15.07 22.47
CA ALA A 286 14.18 13.80 22.35
C ALA A 286 15.68 13.96 22.01
N GLY A 287 16.05 14.99 21.26
CA GLY A 287 17.44 15.35 20.97
C GLY A 287 18.31 15.68 22.18
N ARG A 288 17.72 15.99 23.34
CA ARG A 288 18.46 16.28 24.59
C ARG A 288 18.90 15.02 25.32
N VAL A 289 18.32 13.87 25.01
CA VAL A 289 18.66 12.60 25.66
C VAL A 289 19.94 12.05 25.03
N PRO A 290 20.97 11.68 25.82
CA PRO A 290 22.16 11.04 25.30
C PRO A 290 21.82 9.84 24.40
N GLY A 291 22.33 9.82 23.17
CA GLY A 291 21.92 8.83 22.16
C GLY A 291 22.11 7.37 22.60
N TRP A 292 23.13 7.07 23.41
CA TRP A 292 23.35 5.73 23.94
C TRP A 292 22.22 5.26 24.88
N ILE A 293 21.56 6.18 25.59
CA ILE A 293 20.40 5.87 26.45
C ILE A 293 19.23 5.47 25.55
N VAL A 294 18.91 6.28 24.54
CA VAL A 294 17.83 6.00 23.59
C VAL A 294 18.09 4.66 22.88
N LYS A 295 19.32 4.44 22.42
CA LYS A 295 19.73 3.20 21.76
C LYS A 295 19.51 1.96 22.62
N ASN A 296 19.98 1.98 23.87
CA ASN A 296 20.00 0.77 24.70
C ASN A 296 18.71 0.54 25.49
N LEU A 297 17.98 1.60 25.86
CA LEU A 297 16.79 1.52 26.71
C LEU A 297 15.47 1.67 25.93
N VAL A 298 15.49 2.22 24.72
CA VAL A 298 14.28 2.39 23.90
C VAL A 298 14.37 1.54 22.64
N MET A 299 15.34 1.80 21.76
CA MET A 299 15.37 1.18 20.43
C MET A 299 15.77 -0.29 20.47
N ARG A 300 16.80 -0.67 21.23
CA ARG A 300 17.20 -2.08 21.33
C ARG A 300 16.08 -2.98 21.89
N PRO A 301 15.40 -2.64 23.01
CA PRO A 301 14.26 -3.43 23.47
C PRO A 301 13.14 -3.51 22.42
N LEU A 302 12.83 -2.39 21.77
CA LEU A 302 11.79 -2.32 20.73
C LEU A 302 12.08 -3.32 19.59
N THR A 303 13.29 -3.32 19.04
CA THR A 303 13.66 -4.24 17.94
C THR A 303 13.61 -5.73 18.31
N ARG A 304 13.58 -6.05 19.61
CA ARG A 304 13.57 -7.42 20.16
C ARG A 304 12.19 -7.89 20.60
N MET A 305 11.18 -7.02 20.56
CA MET A 305 9.78 -7.42 20.73
C MET A 305 9.34 -8.33 19.56
N PRO A 306 8.29 -9.15 19.74
CA PRO A 306 7.73 -9.95 18.66
C PRO A 306 7.54 -9.14 17.36
N ARG A 307 7.74 -9.77 16.20
CA ARG A 307 7.77 -9.15 14.86
C ARG A 307 8.99 -8.22 14.60
N GLY A 308 9.84 -7.95 15.58
CA GLY A 308 11.05 -7.15 15.37
C GLY A 308 12.15 -7.89 14.60
N THR A 309 12.93 -7.16 13.79
CA THR A 309 14.05 -7.75 13.05
C THR A 309 15.09 -8.40 13.96
N MET A 310 15.39 -7.79 15.10
CA MET A 310 16.36 -8.33 16.08
C MET A 310 15.75 -9.43 16.92
N HIS A 311 14.43 -9.47 17.07
CA HIS A 311 13.72 -10.62 17.61
C HIS A 311 13.95 -11.85 16.71
N ALA A 312 13.72 -11.72 15.40
CA ALA A 312 13.97 -12.80 14.43
C ALA A 312 15.41 -13.33 14.51
N ILE A 313 16.41 -12.44 14.59
CA ILE A 313 17.82 -12.83 14.78
C ILE A 313 18.03 -13.57 16.10
N SER A 314 17.45 -13.08 17.20
CA SER A 314 17.63 -13.68 18.53
C SER A 314 16.99 -15.07 18.64
N GLN A 315 15.85 -15.27 17.97
CA GLN A 315 15.12 -16.54 17.95
C GLN A 315 15.61 -17.49 16.85
N ARG A 316 16.52 -17.04 15.98
CA ARG A 316 16.96 -17.78 14.78
C ARG A 316 15.78 -18.17 13.87
N ASP A 317 14.81 -17.27 13.74
CA ASP A 317 13.67 -17.43 12.85
C ASP A 317 14.15 -17.32 11.39
N GLU A 318 14.43 -18.46 10.76
CA GLU A 318 14.95 -18.50 9.39
C GLU A 318 14.00 -17.86 8.37
N SER A 319 12.69 -17.91 8.60
CA SER A 319 11.69 -17.35 7.71
C SER A 319 11.74 -15.83 7.73
N ALA A 320 11.69 -15.22 8.92
CA ALA A 320 11.79 -13.78 9.09
C ALA A 320 13.19 -13.25 8.73
N ILE A 321 14.25 -14.00 9.02
CA ILE A 321 15.62 -13.63 8.60
C ILE A 321 15.70 -13.60 7.07
N ARG A 322 15.15 -14.61 6.38
CA ARG A 322 15.13 -14.65 4.92
C ARG A 322 14.31 -13.50 4.35
N ALA A 323 13.12 -13.24 4.90
CA ALA A 323 12.28 -12.14 4.47
C ALA A 323 13.00 -10.79 4.60
N HIS A 324 13.54 -10.44 5.77
CA HIS A 324 14.11 -9.10 5.99
C HIS A 324 15.56 -8.93 5.50
N PHE A 325 16.35 -10.00 5.47
CA PHE A 325 17.79 -9.94 5.21
C PHE A 325 18.26 -10.81 4.03
N GLY A 326 17.44 -11.76 3.57
CA GLY A 326 17.82 -12.82 2.63
C GLY A 326 18.47 -14.00 3.33
N SER A 327 19.42 -13.74 4.23
CA SER A 327 20.09 -14.79 5.01
C SER A 327 20.78 -14.22 6.26
N LEU A 328 21.10 -15.11 7.20
CA LEU A 328 21.90 -14.74 8.38
C LEU A 328 23.32 -14.28 7.99
N ALA A 329 23.88 -14.83 6.90
CA ALA A 329 25.18 -14.42 6.38
C ALA A 329 25.14 -13.00 5.83
N GLU A 330 24.13 -12.65 5.02
CA GLU A 330 23.93 -11.29 4.52
C GLU A 330 23.68 -10.30 5.68
N TRP A 331 22.90 -10.68 6.69
CA TRP A 331 22.71 -9.85 7.88
C TRP A 331 24.04 -9.53 8.60
N ARG A 332 24.90 -10.53 8.80
CA ARG A 332 26.24 -10.33 9.39
C ARG A 332 27.13 -9.43 8.52
N ALA A 333 26.93 -9.45 7.21
CA ALA A 333 27.70 -8.66 6.25
C ALA A 333 27.25 -7.20 6.13
N ILE A 334 26.11 -6.79 6.71
CA ILE A 334 25.62 -5.40 6.69
C ILE A 334 26.66 -4.41 7.26
N GLY A 335 27.43 -4.86 8.26
CA GLY A 335 28.40 -4.02 8.94
C GLY A 335 27.77 -2.93 9.80
N ASP A 336 28.54 -1.88 10.08
CA ASP A 336 28.14 -0.74 10.89
C ASP A 336 27.90 0.52 10.04
N TRP A 337 27.78 1.66 10.71
CA TRP A 337 27.57 2.96 10.07
C TRP A 337 28.78 3.51 9.32
N SER A 338 29.99 2.99 9.54
CA SER A 338 31.22 3.49 8.89
C SER A 338 31.26 3.22 7.39
N THR A 339 30.54 2.19 6.94
CA THR A 339 30.41 1.78 5.53
C THR A 339 29.06 2.19 4.93
N PHE A 340 28.25 2.96 5.66
CA PHE A 340 26.94 3.40 5.18
C PHE A 340 27.07 4.72 4.42
N THR A 341 26.51 4.75 3.22
CA THR A 341 26.31 5.97 2.43
C THR A 341 24.81 6.17 2.27
N GLY A 342 24.35 7.41 2.44
CA GLY A 342 22.95 7.74 2.22
C GLY A 342 22.51 7.35 0.80
N PRO A 343 21.34 6.72 0.64
CA PRO A 343 20.85 6.33 -0.68
C PRO A 343 20.48 7.55 -1.51
N GLU A 344 20.97 7.58 -2.76
CA GLU A 344 20.61 8.58 -3.77
C GLU A 344 20.08 7.87 -5.03
N PRO A 345 18.86 7.30 -4.97
CA PRO A 345 18.28 6.58 -6.10
C PRO A 345 17.97 7.52 -7.27
N SER A 346 18.02 6.98 -8.49
CA SER A 346 17.75 7.74 -9.71
C SER A 346 16.37 8.41 -9.66
N ARG A 347 16.32 9.72 -9.92
CA ARG A 347 15.07 10.47 -10.07
C ARG A 347 14.53 10.46 -11.51
N ALA A 348 15.24 9.84 -12.46
CA ALA A 348 14.71 9.60 -13.79
C ALA A 348 13.69 8.44 -13.70
N PRO A 349 12.44 8.62 -14.16
CA PRO A 349 11.45 7.55 -14.22
C PRO A 349 11.98 6.32 -14.98
N SER A 350 11.61 5.14 -14.49
CA SER A 350 11.81 3.86 -15.17
C SER A 350 10.52 3.06 -15.17
N TYR A 351 10.31 2.25 -16.19
CA TYR A 351 9.06 1.52 -16.39
C TYR A 351 9.34 0.02 -16.47
N LEU A 352 8.44 -0.76 -15.87
CA LEU A 352 8.40 -2.20 -16.08
C LEU A 352 7.61 -2.48 -17.36
N ASP A 353 8.05 -3.46 -18.12
CA ASP A 353 7.31 -4.01 -19.25
C ASP A 353 6.08 -4.75 -18.72
N HIS A 354 4.89 -4.43 -19.21
CA HIS A 354 3.65 -5.11 -18.80
C HIS A 354 3.32 -6.34 -19.66
N GLY A 355 4.09 -6.58 -20.72
CA GLY A 355 3.97 -7.73 -21.61
C GLY A 355 2.86 -7.62 -22.66
N PHE A 356 2.38 -6.41 -22.93
CA PHE A 356 1.40 -6.09 -23.97
C PHE A 356 1.57 -4.64 -24.43
N ASP A 357 0.94 -4.25 -25.54
CA ASP A 357 0.96 -2.88 -26.03
C ASP A 357 -0.01 -1.99 -25.22
N GLU A 358 0.56 -1.14 -24.36
CA GLU A 358 -0.19 -0.23 -23.49
C GLU A 358 -0.84 0.94 -24.26
N GLU A 359 -0.50 1.16 -25.52
CA GLU A 359 -1.15 2.19 -26.36
C GLU A 359 -2.49 1.71 -26.94
N ILE A 360 -2.75 0.39 -26.93
CA ILE A 360 -4.02 -0.17 -27.36
C ILE A 360 -5.06 0.06 -26.25
N SER A 361 -6.14 0.75 -26.61
CA SER A 361 -7.25 1.00 -25.69
C SER A 361 -7.92 -0.30 -25.24
N PRO A 362 -8.38 -0.42 -23.98
CA PRO A 362 -8.97 -1.68 -23.47
C PRO A 362 -10.14 -2.24 -24.29
N GLY A 363 -10.88 -1.38 -25.00
CA GLY A 363 -11.97 -1.79 -25.89
C GLY A 363 -11.51 -2.43 -27.20
N ASP A 364 -10.27 -2.18 -27.61
CA ASP A 364 -9.70 -2.67 -28.87
C ASP A 364 -8.81 -3.90 -28.68
N TRP A 365 -8.55 -4.31 -27.43
CA TRP A 365 -7.82 -5.53 -27.16
C TRP A 365 -8.50 -6.76 -27.76
N ASP A 366 -7.68 -7.66 -28.28
CA ASP A 366 -8.10 -8.92 -28.84
C ASP A 366 -7.47 -10.13 -28.13
N ARG A 367 -7.70 -11.32 -28.70
CA ARG A 367 -7.18 -12.57 -28.14
C ARG A 367 -5.64 -12.59 -28.12
N ALA A 368 -4.99 -12.04 -29.13
CA ALA A 368 -3.53 -12.06 -29.24
C ALA A 368 -2.89 -11.28 -28.09
N ASP A 369 -3.44 -10.10 -27.75
CA ASP A 369 -2.98 -9.28 -26.62
C ASP A 369 -3.06 -10.07 -25.30
N TYR A 370 -4.18 -10.75 -25.07
CA TYR A 370 -4.38 -11.54 -23.86
C TYR A 370 -3.46 -12.76 -23.79
N VAL A 371 -3.24 -13.44 -24.91
CA VAL A 371 -2.30 -14.57 -24.99
C VAL A 371 -0.87 -14.08 -24.73
N GLN A 372 -0.48 -12.95 -25.30
CA GLN A 372 0.83 -12.34 -25.09
C GLN A 372 1.04 -11.97 -23.61
N ALA A 373 0.09 -11.24 -23.02
CA ALA A 373 0.13 -10.82 -21.62
C ALA A 373 0.17 -12.02 -20.66
N ALA A 374 -0.56 -13.09 -20.97
CA ALA A 374 -0.54 -14.33 -20.20
C ALA A 374 0.82 -15.04 -20.29
N GLY A 375 1.36 -15.17 -21.51
CA GLY A 375 2.68 -15.76 -21.74
C GLY A 375 3.79 -15.01 -21.02
N PHE A 376 3.75 -13.68 -21.04
CA PHE A 376 4.71 -12.83 -20.30
C PHE A 376 4.58 -12.96 -18.78
N ARG A 377 3.43 -13.40 -18.27
CA ARG A 377 3.20 -13.74 -16.86
C ARG A 377 3.46 -15.23 -16.55
N GLY A 378 4.06 -15.95 -17.49
CA GLY A 378 4.42 -17.36 -17.35
C GLY A 378 3.27 -18.34 -17.50
N GLY A 379 2.12 -17.88 -17.97
CA GLY A 379 0.91 -18.68 -18.05
C GLY A 379 0.25 -18.61 -19.41
N GLU A 380 -1.03 -18.97 -19.44
CA GLU A 380 -1.79 -19.15 -20.67
C GLU A 380 -3.22 -18.64 -20.50
N LEU A 381 -3.79 -18.14 -21.61
CA LEU A 381 -5.22 -17.90 -21.71
C LEU A 381 -5.94 -19.23 -22.00
N VAL A 382 -6.79 -19.67 -21.07
CA VAL A 382 -7.53 -20.93 -21.18
C VAL A 382 -8.87 -20.74 -21.89
N SER A 383 -9.50 -19.58 -21.75
CA SER A 383 -10.78 -19.30 -22.43
C SER A 383 -10.67 -19.55 -23.94
N PRO A 384 -11.52 -20.40 -24.54
CA PRO A 384 -11.46 -20.71 -25.97
C PRO A 384 -12.02 -19.58 -26.84
N VAL A 385 -12.97 -18.81 -26.30
CA VAL A 385 -13.64 -17.70 -26.98
C VAL A 385 -13.36 -16.42 -26.21
N VAL A 386 -12.99 -15.38 -26.93
CA VAL A 386 -12.79 -14.01 -26.43
C VAL A 386 -13.72 -13.11 -27.22
N ARG A 387 -14.54 -12.32 -26.53
CA ARG A 387 -15.40 -11.31 -27.14
C ARG A 387 -14.65 -9.98 -27.18
N SER A 388 -14.48 -9.42 -28.37
CA SER A 388 -13.85 -8.10 -28.56
C SER A 388 -14.64 -7.01 -27.83
N GLY A 389 -13.96 -5.99 -27.30
CA GLY A 389 -14.58 -4.87 -26.61
C GLY A 389 -15.18 -5.17 -25.24
N ARG A 390 -14.81 -6.29 -24.61
CA ARG A 390 -15.31 -6.70 -23.29
C ARG A 390 -14.16 -6.89 -22.27
N PRO A 391 -13.32 -5.87 -22.02
CA PRO A 391 -12.17 -6.00 -21.11
C PRO A 391 -12.55 -6.30 -19.66
N ARG A 392 -13.81 -6.08 -19.27
CA ARG A 392 -14.33 -6.37 -17.93
C ARG A 392 -15.07 -7.71 -17.83
N GLU A 393 -15.23 -8.45 -18.94
CA GLU A 393 -15.82 -9.79 -18.91
C GLU A 393 -14.75 -10.80 -18.42
N PRO A 394 -15.04 -11.60 -17.38
CA PRO A 394 -14.07 -12.55 -16.86
C PRO A 394 -13.62 -13.58 -17.91
N LEU A 395 -12.31 -13.80 -17.99
CA LEU A 395 -11.71 -14.91 -18.73
C LEU A 395 -11.07 -15.91 -17.76
N ILE A 396 -10.81 -17.11 -18.26
CA ILE A 396 -10.11 -18.16 -17.53
C ILE A 396 -8.65 -18.18 -17.97
N TRP A 397 -7.76 -18.16 -16.99
CA TRP A 397 -6.31 -18.13 -17.15
C TRP A 397 -5.69 -19.31 -16.40
N SER A 398 -4.49 -19.72 -16.80
CA SER A 398 -3.65 -20.65 -16.05
C SER A 398 -2.29 -20.02 -15.79
N CYS A 399 -1.75 -20.15 -14.58
CA CYS A 399 -0.39 -19.66 -14.28
C CYS A 399 0.69 -20.73 -14.54
N ALA A 400 1.96 -20.35 -14.39
CA ALA A 400 3.13 -21.22 -14.57
C ALA A 400 3.16 -22.48 -13.66
N PHE A 401 2.31 -22.52 -12.64
CA PHE A 401 2.19 -23.60 -11.67
C PHE A 401 0.91 -24.44 -11.87
N GLY A 402 0.12 -24.14 -12.91
CA GLY A 402 -1.09 -24.89 -13.26
C GLY A 402 -2.34 -24.50 -12.48
N HIS A 403 -2.30 -23.46 -11.65
CA HIS A 403 -3.51 -22.91 -11.03
C HIS A 403 -4.39 -22.26 -12.10
N ILE A 404 -5.65 -22.69 -12.17
CA ILE A 404 -6.65 -22.15 -13.09
C ILE A 404 -7.52 -21.16 -12.33
N PHE A 405 -7.66 -19.93 -12.85
CA PHE A 405 -8.39 -18.87 -12.17
C PHE A 405 -9.15 -17.97 -13.13
N ALA A 406 -10.21 -17.35 -12.61
CA ALA A 406 -10.98 -16.34 -13.30
C ALA A 406 -10.49 -14.92 -12.96
N GLY A 407 -10.49 -14.06 -13.96
CA GLY A 407 -10.27 -12.61 -13.85
C GLY A 407 -10.55 -11.93 -15.18
N SER A 408 -11.05 -10.71 -15.15
CA SER A 408 -11.21 -9.90 -16.37
C SER A 408 -9.85 -9.45 -16.90
N PRO A 409 -9.71 -9.24 -18.23
CA PRO A 409 -8.53 -8.60 -18.80
C PRO A 409 -8.18 -7.27 -18.12
N PHE A 410 -9.19 -6.47 -17.74
CA PHE A 410 -8.98 -5.22 -17.00
C PHE A 410 -8.27 -5.45 -15.67
N LEU A 411 -8.73 -6.40 -14.86
CA LEU A 411 -8.08 -6.72 -13.58
C LEU A 411 -6.62 -7.17 -13.78
N VAL A 412 -6.36 -7.96 -14.83
CA VAL A 412 -5.05 -8.57 -15.08
C VAL A 412 -4.04 -7.59 -15.72
N LEU A 413 -4.47 -6.84 -16.73
CA LEU A 413 -3.61 -5.95 -17.52
C LEU A 413 -3.54 -4.54 -16.88
N ILE A 414 -4.67 -3.95 -16.46
CA ILE A 414 -4.69 -2.62 -15.82
C ILE A 414 -4.45 -2.73 -14.32
N GLY A 415 -5.05 -3.70 -13.65
CA GLY A 415 -4.87 -3.87 -12.22
C GLY A 415 -3.51 -4.48 -11.83
N GLY A 416 -2.80 -5.11 -12.76
CA GLY A 416 -1.54 -5.82 -12.49
C GLY A 416 -1.72 -7.11 -11.67
N HIS A 417 -2.96 -7.56 -11.47
CA HIS A 417 -3.26 -8.83 -10.80
C HIS A 417 -2.88 -10.01 -11.69
N TRP A 418 -2.68 -11.16 -11.05
CA TRP A 418 -2.49 -12.42 -11.77
C TRP A 418 -3.15 -13.57 -11.01
N CYS A 419 -2.40 -14.63 -10.73
CA CYS A 419 -2.90 -15.82 -10.07
C CYS A 419 -3.11 -15.57 -8.56
N PRO A 420 -4.36 -15.65 -8.06
CA PRO A 420 -4.66 -15.37 -6.65
C PRO A 420 -4.00 -16.35 -5.67
N GLU A 421 -3.77 -17.61 -6.08
CA GLU A 421 -3.06 -18.58 -5.25
C GLU A 421 -1.58 -18.21 -5.09
N CYS A 422 -0.92 -17.81 -6.19
CA CYS A 422 0.48 -17.38 -6.17
C CYS A 422 0.65 -16.06 -5.42
N THR A 423 -0.23 -15.08 -5.62
CA THR A 423 -0.17 -13.78 -4.93
C THR A 423 -0.37 -13.92 -3.42
N ARG A 424 -1.16 -14.90 -2.97
CA ARG A 424 -1.32 -15.22 -1.54
C ARG A 424 -0.05 -15.79 -0.91
N ASP A 425 0.73 -16.56 -1.68
CA ASP A 425 2.02 -17.10 -1.25
C ASP A 425 3.15 -16.07 -1.43
N SER A 426 3.19 -15.08 -0.54
CA SER A 426 4.19 -14.01 -0.57
C SER A 426 5.63 -14.51 -0.34
N ALA A 427 5.80 -15.68 0.27
CA ALA A 427 7.10 -16.32 0.45
C ALA A 427 7.61 -16.97 -0.85
N GLY A 428 6.71 -17.36 -1.75
CA GLY A 428 7.01 -18.01 -3.02
C GLY A 428 7.45 -17.07 -4.14
N HIS A 429 7.46 -15.75 -3.95
CA HIS A 429 7.71 -14.78 -5.04
C HIS A 429 9.02 -15.01 -5.82
N GLU A 430 10.11 -15.40 -5.15
CA GLU A 430 11.38 -15.70 -5.84
C GLU A 430 11.23 -16.89 -6.80
N ARG A 431 10.60 -17.98 -6.35
CA ARG A 431 10.29 -19.16 -7.19
C ARG A 431 9.31 -18.81 -8.30
N GLN A 432 8.35 -17.93 -8.04
CA GLN A 432 7.39 -17.47 -9.05
C GLN A 432 8.09 -16.68 -10.16
N ALA A 433 9.03 -15.79 -9.80
CA ALA A 433 9.80 -14.99 -10.73
C ALA A 433 10.62 -15.83 -11.72
N GLU A 434 11.10 -17.02 -11.33
CA GLU A 434 11.82 -17.94 -12.24
C GLU A 434 11.00 -18.35 -13.47
N ARG A 435 9.67 -18.31 -13.37
CA ARG A 435 8.75 -18.72 -14.45
C ARG A 435 7.81 -17.62 -14.91
N ASN A 436 7.89 -16.44 -14.31
CA ASN A 436 7.00 -15.32 -14.58
C ASN A 436 7.85 -14.09 -14.94
N PRO A 437 8.14 -13.86 -16.23
CA PRO A 437 8.94 -12.73 -16.69
C PRO A 437 8.44 -11.37 -16.16
N PHE A 438 7.12 -11.17 -16.12
CA PHE A 438 6.51 -9.95 -15.56
C PHE A 438 6.95 -9.70 -14.12
N LEU A 439 6.90 -10.72 -13.25
CA LEU A 439 7.36 -10.64 -11.86
C LEU A 439 8.89 -10.59 -11.74
N ALA A 440 9.62 -11.24 -12.65
CA ALA A 440 11.07 -11.36 -12.64
C ALA A 440 11.80 -10.01 -12.76
N GLN A 441 11.16 -9.02 -13.39
CA GLN A 441 11.68 -7.65 -13.48
C GLN A 441 11.96 -7.04 -12.10
N LEU A 442 11.21 -7.46 -11.08
CA LEU A 442 11.37 -7.00 -9.70
C LEU A 442 12.48 -7.73 -8.93
N SER A 443 13.12 -8.70 -9.58
CA SER A 443 14.23 -9.51 -9.05
C SER A 443 15.56 -9.20 -9.75
N ALA A 444 15.57 -8.21 -10.66
CA ALA A 444 16.74 -7.82 -11.45
C ALA A 444 17.99 -7.63 -10.55
N PRO A 445 19.19 -7.97 -11.05
CA PRO A 445 20.33 -8.24 -10.19
C PRO A 445 20.62 -7.01 -9.35
N ARG A 446 20.58 -7.20 -8.03
CA ARG A 446 21.25 -6.32 -7.07
C ARG A 446 22.70 -6.29 -7.51
N THR A 447 23.10 -5.31 -8.32
CA THR A 447 24.50 -5.10 -8.65
C THR A 447 25.23 -5.11 -7.33
N SER A 448 26.09 -6.11 -7.16
CA SER A 448 26.97 -6.27 -6.02
C SER A 448 27.43 -4.90 -5.57
N LEU A 449 27.20 -4.57 -4.31
CA LEU A 449 27.81 -3.42 -3.65
C LEU A 449 29.24 -3.30 -4.19
N PRO A 450 29.65 -2.14 -4.74
CA PRO A 450 31.02 -2.00 -5.21
C PRO A 450 31.91 -2.37 -4.02
N GLY A 451 32.65 -3.47 -4.18
CA GLY A 451 33.62 -3.90 -3.18
C GLY A 451 34.58 -2.74 -2.89
N PRO A 452 35.15 -2.65 -1.67
CA PRO A 452 36.03 -1.56 -1.32
C PRO A 452 37.12 -1.43 -2.40
N ALA A 453 37.21 -0.24 -2.99
CA ALA A 453 38.19 0.06 -4.01
C ALA A 453 39.57 -0.34 -3.48
N ARG A 454 40.16 -1.38 -4.07
CA ARG A 454 41.53 -1.80 -3.74
C ARG A 454 42.49 -0.92 -4.54
N ARG A 455 43.01 0.07 -3.83
CA ARG A 455 44.38 0.64 -3.82
C ARG A 455 44.39 2.15 -3.86
#